data_AF-A0A0B8PCP1-F1
#
_entry.id   AF-A0A0B8PCP1-F1
#
_cell.length_a   1.000
_cell.length_b   1.000
_cell.length_c   1.000
_cell.angle_alpha   90.00
_cell.angle_beta   90.00
_cell.angle_gamma   90.00
#
_symmetry.space_group_name_H-M   'P 1'
#
loop_
_entity.id
_entity.type
_entity.pdbx_description
1 polymer ?
#
loop_
_entity_poly.entity_id
_entity_poly.type
_entity_poly.pdbx_seq_one_letter_code
_entity_poly.pdbx_strand_id
1 'polypeptide(L)'
;MTSQNVVIIDTGCANVSSVRFAIERLGYEVTVSKDPQIVLAADKLFLPGVGTASEAMQNLEERNLIELVKQVEKPLLGICLGMQLLGKLSEEKGQKADEIVPSLDCVKARCAS
;
A
#
# COMPACT_ATOMS: atom_id res chain seq x y z
N MET A 1 -13.01 -24.32 4.82
CA MET A 1 -12.67 -22.91 4.54
C MET A 1 -11.21 -22.88 4.15
N THR A 2 -10.88 -22.44 2.94
CA THR A 2 -9.48 -22.23 2.53
C THR A 2 -8.92 -21.12 3.40
N SER A 3 -7.94 -21.43 4.25
CA SER A 3 -7.16 -20.42 4.96
C SER A 3 -6.46 -19.58 3.89
N GLN A 4 -6.82 -18.30 3.80
CA GLN A 4 -6.22 -17.36 2.87
C GLN A 4 -5.20 -16.54 3.65
N ASN A 5 -3.95 -16.56 3.21
CA ASN A 5 -2.88 -15.79 3.84
C ASN A 5 -2.99 -14.32 3.42
N VAL A 6 -3.46 -13.48 4.34
CA VAL A 6 -3.61 -12.04 4.13
C VAL A 6 -2.41 -11.32 4.75
N VAL A 7 -1.72 -10.52 3.94
CA VAL A 7 -0.57 -9.73 4.40
C VAL A 7 -0.85 -8.24 4.26
N ILE A 8 -0.57 -7.47 5.31
CA ILE A 8 -0.48 -6.01 5.24
C ILE A 8 1.01 -5.64 5.14
N ILE A 9 1.35 -4.86 4.12
CA ILE A 9 2.72 -4.38 3.91
C ILE A 9 3.05 -3.33 4.95
N ASP A 10 4.10 -3.54 5.74
CA ASP A 10 4.54 -2.60 6.78
C ASP A 10 5.26 -1.37 6.18
N THR A 11 4.46 -0.38 5.78
CA THR A 11 4.94 0.91 5.28
C THR A 11 5.40 1.86 6.39
N GLY A 12 5.15 1.54 7.66
CA GLY A 12 5.61 2.33 8.81
C GLY A 12 4.83 3.58 9.14
N CYS A 13 3.92 4.03 8.28
CA CYS A 13 3.28 5.34 8.42
C CYS A 13 1.84 5.23 8.91
N ALA A 14 1.17 4.12 8.61
CA ALA A 14 -0.26 3.97 8.91
C ALA A 14 -0.51 3.38 10.30
N ASN A 15 -1.69 3.63 10.85
CA ASN A 15 -2.22 2.85 11.97
C ASN A 15 -2.63 1.45 11.48
N VAL A 16 -1.63 0.60 11.23
CA VAL A 16 -1.79 -0.77 10.71
C VAL A 16 -2.68 -1.61 11.61
N SER A 17 -2.70 -1.33 12.91
CA SER A 17 -3.56 -2.00 13.88
C SER A 17 -5.05 -1.88 13.54
N SER A 18 -5.54 -0.70 13.15
CA SER A 18 -6.95 -0.52 12.79
C SER A 18 -7.35 -1.34 11.56
N VAL A 19 -6.49 -1.37 10.55
CA VAL A 19 -6.69 -2.17 9.33
C VAL A 19 -6.68 -3.67 9.67
N ARG A 20 -5.66 -4.10 10.43
CA ARG A 20 -5.54 -5.48 10.89
C ARG A 20 -6.80 -5.92 11.63
N PHE A 21 -7.27 -5.15 12.61
CA PHE A 21 -8.49 -5.47 13.36
C PHE A 21 -9.75 -5.51 12.49
N ALA A 22 -9.85 -4.66 11.47
CA ALA A 22 -10.98 -4.68 10.55
C ALA A 22 -11.01 -5.99 9.73
N ILE A 23 -9.85 -6.44 9.26
CA ILE A 23 -9.72 -7.67 8.48
C ILE A 23 -9.89 -8.92 9.38
N GLU A 24 -9.34 -8.91 10.59
CA GLU A 24 -9.52 -9.98 11.58
C GLU A 24 -10.99 -10.14 11.97
N ARG A 25 -11.76 -9.04 12.08
CA ARG A 25 -13.21 -9.07 12.32
C ARG A 25 -14.00 -9.71 11.18
N LEU A 26 -13.46 -9.76 9.97
CA LEU A 26 -14.04 -10.47 8.82
C LEU A 26 -13.68 -11.96 8.81
N GLY A 27 -12.92 -12.44 9.81
CA GLY A 27 -12.57 -13.85 9.98
C GLY A 27 -11.29 -14.29 9.27
N TYR A 28 -10.43 -13.34 8.86
CA TYR A 28 -9.14 -13.63 8.24
C TYR A 28 -7.99 -13.50 9.24
N GLU A 29 -6.99 -14.37 9.13
CA GLU A 29 -5.72 -14.20 9.82
C GLU A 29 -4.84 -13.23 9.02
N VAL A 30 -4.21 -12.28 9.71
CA VAL A 30 -3.46 -11.19 9.09
C VAL A 30 -2.05 -11.14 9.60
N THR A 31 -1.10 -11.20 8.68
CA THR A 31 0.31 -10.96 8.96
C THR A 31 0.70 -9.54 8.53
N VAL A 32 1.42 -8.82 9.39
CA VAL A 32 2.01 -7.53 9.04
C VAL A 32 3.50 -7.77 8.78
N SER A 33 3.98 -7.45 7.58
CA SER A 33 5.38 -7.70 7.23
C SER A 33 5.91 -6.76 6.15
N LYS A 34 7.22 -6.56 6.16
CA LYS A 34 8.01 -5.96 5.08
C LYS A 34 9.02 -6.94 4.48
N ASP A 35 9.04 -8.18 4.95
CA ASP A 35 9.91 -9.22 4.44
C ASP A 35 9.44 -9.63 3.02
N PRO A 36 10.30 -9.52 2.00
CA PRO A 36 9.97 -9.92 0.64
C PRO A 36 9.40 -11.34 0.53
N GLN A 37 9.93 -12.30 1.29
CA GLN A 37 9.49 -13.68 1.23
C GLN A 37 8.05 -13.84 1.74
N ILE A 38 7.70 -13.14 2.81
CA ILE A 38 6.35 -13.16 3.39
C ILE A 38 5.37 -12.44 2.45
N VAL A 39 5.76 -11.28 1.93
CA VAL A 39 4.94 -10.45 1.05
C VAL A 39 4.62 -11.18 -0.27
N LEU A 40 5.62 -11.78 -0.92
CA LEU A 40 5.43 -12.45 -2.20
C LEU A 40 4.69 -13.80 -2.06
N ALA A 41 4.72 -14.42 -0.88
CA ALA A 41 4.00 -15.66 -0.59
C ALA A 41 2.52 -15.45 -0.20
N ALA A 42 2.06 -14.21 -0.06
CA ALA A 42 0.69 -13.89 0.34
C ALA A 42 -0.33 -14.24 -0.75
N ASP A 43 -1.55 -14.62 -0.35
CA ASP A 43 -2.68 -14.78 -1.27
C ASP A 43 -3.32 -13.43 -1.62
N LYS A 44 -3.32 -12.52 -0.65
CA LYS A 44 -3.90 -11.17 -0.76
C LYS A 44 -3.04 -10.20 0.02
N LEU A 45 -2.85 -9.02 -0.55
CA LEU A 45 -2.01 -7.98 0.02
C LEU A 45 -2.79 -6.69 0.23
N PHE A 46 -2.44 -5.97 1.29
CA PHE A 46 -2.93 -4.64 1.57
C PHE A 46 -1.75 -3.68 1.67
N LEU A 47 -1.82 -2.57 0.94
CA LEU A 47 -0.85 -1.48 1.00
C LEU A 47 -1.48 -0.29 1.73
N PRO A 48 -1.17 -0.09 3.03
CA PRO A 48 -1.70 1.05 3.77
C PRO A 48 -0.89 2.32 3.44
N GLY A 49 -1.61 3.40 3.14
CA GLY A 49 -1.04 4.74 2.98
C GLY A 49 -1.76 5.75 3.88
N VAL A 50 -1.00 6.67 4.48
CA VAL A 50 -1.52 7.82 5.22
C VAL A 50 -0.63 9.04 4.94
N GLY A 51 -1.14 10.24 5.18
CA GLY A 51 -0.43 11.48 4.87
C GLY A 51 -0.64 11.92 3.44
N THR A 52 0.39 12.51 2.83
CA THR A 52 0.44 12.89 1.40
C THR A 52 1.12 11.83 0.54
N ALA A 53 0.87 11.81 -0.76
CA ALA A 53 1.48 10.85 -1.68
C ALA A 53 3.01 10.96 -1.68
N SER A 54 3.55 12.18 -1.58
CA SER A 54 5.00 12.42 -1.45
C SER A 54 5.58 11.77 -0.19
N GLU A 55 4.93 11.95 0.98
CA GLU A 55 5.37 11.31 2.21
C GLU A 55 5.31 9.78 2.11
N ALA A 56 4.24 9.23 1.53
CA ALA A 56 4.10 7.80 1.42
C ALA A 56 5.12 7.18 0.46
N MET A 57 5.42 7.83 -0.66
CA MET A 57 6.48 7.40 -1.58
C MET A 57 7.87 7.46 -0.94
N GLN A 58 8.19 8.52 -0.21
CA GLN A 58 9.44 8.63 0.53
C GLN A 58 9.60 7.49 1.55
N ASN A 59 8.53 7.17 2.29
CA ASN A 59 8.58 6.07 3.25
C ASN A 59 8.73 4.69 2.59
N LEU A 60 8.15 4.48 1.41
CA LEU A 60 8.37 3.26 0.63
C LEU A 60 9.82 3.18 0.13
N GLU A 61 10.41 4.29 -0.27
CA GLU A 61 11.80 4.38 -0.73
C GLU A 61 12.78 4.08 0.41
N GLU A 62 12.64 4.76 1.56
CA GLU A 62 13.48 4.57 2.75
C GLU A 62 13.46 3.13 3.27
N ARG A 63 12.35 2.41 3.03
CA ARG A 63 12.15 1.03 3.47
C ARG A 63 12.48 0.00 2.39
N ASN A 64 12.94 0.43 1.21
CA ASN A 64 13.21 -0.42 0.04
C ASN A 64 11.98 -1.25 -0.38
N LEU A 65 10.79 -0.70 -0.19
CA LEU A 65 9.52 -1.37 -0.50
C LEU A 65 9.05 -1.14 -1.93
N ILE A 66 9.57 -0.11 -2.62
CA ILE A 66 9.14 0.22 -3.99
C ILE A 66 9.28 -0.98 -4.93
N GLU A 67 10.47 -1.56 -5.01
CA GLU A 67 10.73 -2.69 -5.90
C GLU A 67 10.03 -3.97 -5.45
N LEU A 68 9.81 -4.14 -4.15
CA LEU A 68 9.03 -5.26 -3.63
C LEU A 68 7.56 -5.15 -4.06
N VAL A 69 6.94 -3.99 -3.88
CA VAL A 69 5.53 -3.77 -4.23
C VAL A 69 5.31 -3.92 -5.74
N LYS A 70 6.26 -3.48 -6.58
CA LYS A 70 6.20 -3.67 -8.04
C LYS A 70 6.29 -5.13 -8.48
N GLN A 71 6.91 -6.00 -7.69
CA GLN A 71 7.01 -7.44 -7.97
C GLN A 71 5.74 -8.22 -7.57
N VAL A 72 4.78 -7.57 -6.90
CA VAL A 72 3.55 -8.21 -6.47
C VAL A 72 2.63 -8.45 -7.67
N GLU A 73 2.44 -9.71 -8.05
CA GLU A 73 1.44 -10.14 -9.04
C GLU A 73 0.11 -10.57 -8.41
N LYS A 74 0.04 -10.57 -7.07
CA LYS A 74 -1.11 -11.01 -6.28
C LYS A 74 -2.11 -9.86 -6.12
N PRO A 75 -3.39 -10.16 -5.80
CA PRO A 75 -4.37 -9.12 -5.49
C PRO A 75 -3.87 -8.17 -4.39
N LEU A 76 -3.63 -6.91 -4.76
CA LEU A 76 -3.12 -5.85 -3.90
C LEU A 76 -4.18 -4.76 -3.77
N LEU A 77 -4.63 -4.48 -2.54
CA LEU A 77 -5.57 -3.40 -2.25
C LEU A 77 -4.85 -2.24 -1.55
N GLY A 78 -4.88 -1.07 -2.17
CA GLY A 78 -4.47 0.18 -1.53
C GLY A 78 -5.54 0.68 -0.56
N ILE A 79 -5.17 1.01 0.67
CA ILE A 79 -6.08 1.57 1.68
C ILE A 79 -5.84 3.07 1.82
N CYS A 80 -6.92 3.87 1.75
CA CYS A 80 -6.87 5.33 1.82
C CYS A 80 -5.94 5.89 0.73
N LEU A 81 -4.88 6.61 1.09
CA LEU A 81 -3.85 7.09 0.18
C LEU A 81 -3.16 5.95 -0.61
N GLY A 82 -3.13 4.73 -0.07
CA GLY A 82 -2.55 3.57 -0.76
C GLY A 82 -3.20 3.29 -2.12
N MET A 83 -4.47 3.67 -2.32
CA MET A 83 -5.12 3.57 -3.63
C MET A 83 -4.55 4.57 -4.64
N GLN A 84 -4.16 5.76 -4.18
CA GLN A 84 -3.56 6.80 -5.03
C GLN A 84 -2.16 6.41 -5.50
N LEU A 85 -1.39 5.76 -4.62
CA LEU A 85 -0.04 5.26 -4.93
C LEU A 85 -0.01 4.13 -5.96
N LEU A 86 -1.10 3.39 -6.12
CA LEU A 86 -1.16 2.29 -7.11
C LEU A 86 -1.31 2.79 -8.55
N GLY A 87 -1.68 4.06 -8.76
CA GLY A 87 -1.77 4.68 -10.08
C GLY A 87 -0.42 5.07 -10.69
N LYS A 88 -0.45 5.76 -11.83
CA LYS A 88 0.75 6.30 -12.51
C LYS A 88 1.29 7.57 -11.89
N LEU A 89 0.38 8.48 -11.58
CA LEU A 89 0.63 9.82 -11.11
C LEU A 89 -0.49 10.18 -10.13
N SER A 90 -0.13 10.81 -9.03
CA SER A 90 -1.08 11.43 -8.11
C SER A 90 -0.99 12.95 -8.25
N GLU A 91 -2.12 13.60 -8.49
CA GLU A 91 -2.26 15.06 -8.45
C GLU A 91 -2.78 15.43 -7.05
N GLU A 92 -1.94 16.08 -6.25
CA GLU A 92 -2.30 16.55 -4.90
C GLU A 92 -2.40 18.07 -4.86
N LYS A 93 -3.50 18.59 -4.29
CA LYS A 93 -3.65 20.02 -3.99
C LYS A 93 -3.03 20.35 -2.62
N GLY A 94 -1.74 20.69 -2.62
CA GLY A 94 -1.02 21.21 -1.45
C GLY A 94 -1.06 22.74 -1.32
N GLN A 95 -0.56 23.28 -0.20
CA GLN A 95 -0.47 24.75 0.07
C GLN A 95 0.54 25.48 -0.84
N LYS A 96 1.36 24.75 -1.60
CA LYS A 96 2.18 25.26 -2.70
C LYS A 96 1.90 24.36 -3.90
N ALA A 97 1.39 24.97 -4.97
CA ALA A 97 1.17 24.52 -6.36
C ALA A 97 1.06 23.02 -6.65
N ASP A 98 0.10 22.64 -7.53
CA ASP A 98 -0.11 21.29 -8.07
C ASP A 98 1.20 20.50 -8.28
N GLU A 99 1.52 19.61 -7.34
CA GLU A 99 2.71 18.78 -7.38
C GLU A 99 2.34 17.41 -7.95
N ILE A 100 3.00 17.03 -9.04
CA ILE A 100 2.80 15.73 -9.68
C ILE A 100 3.74 14.75 -8.98
N VAL A 101 3.18 13.83 -8.20
CA VAL A 101 3.97 12.83 -7.46
C VAL A 101 4.07 11.53 -8.27
N PRO A 102 5.27 11.03 -8.56
CA PRO A 102 5.46 9.70 -9.16
C PRO A 102 4.91 8.63 -8.23
N SER A 103 4.07 7.74 -8.76
CA SER A 103 3.44 6.66 -8.00
C SER A 103 4.00 5.28 -8.42
N LEU A 104 3.50 4.18 -7.84
CA LEU A 104 4.05 2.83 -8.06
C LEU A 104 3.84 2.29 -9.49
N ASP A 105 2.93 2.89 -10.29
CA ASP A 105 2.57 2.45 -11.65
C ASP A 105 2.12 0.98 -11.72
N CYS A 106 1.47 0.50 -10.65
CA CYS A 106 0.97 -0.87 -10.57
C CYS A 106 -0.36 -1.04 -11.34
N VAL A 107 -1.08 0.04 -11.61
CA VAL A 107 -2.41 0.04 -12.22
C VAL A 107 -2.51 1.20 -13.21
N LYS A 108 -3.14 0.99 -14.38
CA LYS A 108 -3.47 2.07 -15.35
C LYS A 108 -4.60 2.95 -14.81
N ALA A 109 -4.32 3.73 -13.77
CA ALA A 109 -5.23 4.73 -13.22
C ALA A 109 -4.47 6.02 -12.91
N ARG A 110 -5.11 7.17 -13.17
CA ARG A 110 -4.72 8.47 -12.59
C ARG A 110 -5.64 8.71 -11.41
N CYS A 111 -5.06 8.91 -10.23
CA CYS A 111 -5.82 9.30 -9.05
C CYS A 111 -5.66 10.80 -8.85
N ALA A 112 -6.76 11.53 -9.04
CA ALA A 112 -6.86 12.94 -8.64
C ALA A 112 -7.46 13.00 -7.24
N SER A 113 -6.87 13.81 -6.37
CA SER A 113 -7.34 14.08 -5.00
C SER A 113 -8.27 15.29 -5.00
#